data_AF-A0A7U5Y2M5-F1
#
_entry.id   AF-A0A7U5Y2M5-F1
#
_cell.length_a   1.000
_cell.length_b   1.000
_cell.length_c   1.000
_cell.angle_alpha   90.00
_cell.angle_beta   90.00
_cell.angle_gamma   90.00
#
_symmetry.space_group_name_H-M   'P 1'
#
loop_
_entity.id
_entity.type
_entity.pdbx_description
1 polymer ?
#
loop_
_entity_poly.entity_id
_entity_poly.type
_entity_poly.pdbx_seq_one_letter_code
_entity_poly.pdbx_strand_id
1 'polypeptide(L)'
;MKKLLAVTLIVLLSIAALNAIDAHDWYFHIDDDEVGGPFGALLGMFFAGGGILLATLIVAAVGIFLCFLFAGLGVLVVVALALASLLVAALVAPLLLPVLIPLGILWYIARRNRAKRVEALKAAAV
;
A
#
# COMPACT_ATOMS: atom_id res chain seq x y z
N MET A 1 13.98 -49.26 -1.37
CA MET A 1 12.85 -49.01 -2.30
C MET A 1 12.50 -47.53 -2.48
N LYS A 2 12.53 -46.67 -1.44
CA LYS A 2 12.22 -45.22 -1.58
C LYS A 2 13.16 -44.43 -2.50
N LYS A 3 14.47 -44.77 -2.52
CA LYS A 3 15.46 -44.12 -3.39
C LYS A 3 15.22 -44.42 -4.87
N LEU A 4 14.84 -45.66 -5.19
CA LEU A 4 14.45 -46.04 -6.54
C LEU A 4 13.21 -45.27 -6.97
N LEU A 5 12.18 -45.19 -6.12
CA LEU A 5 10.96 -44.45 -6.40
C LEU A 5 11.23 -42.97 -6.69
N ALA A 6 12.07 -42.31 -5.87
CA ALA A 6 12.48 -40.93 -6.12
C ALA A 6 13.24 -40.75 -7.45
N VAL A 7 14.14 -41.69 -7.78
CA VAL A 7 14.87 -41.68 -9.06
C VAL A 7 13.91 -41.91 -10.23
N THR A 8 12.96 -42.84 -10.12
CA THR A 8 11.96 -43.07 -11.16
C THR A 8 11.05 -41.86 -11.33
N LEU A 9 10.67 -41.19 -10.24
CA LEU A 9 9.84 -39.98 -10.29
C LEU A 9 10.56 -38.82 -10.95
N ILE A 10 11.85 -38.61 -10.62
CA ILE A 10 12.68 -37.58 -11.27
C ILE A 10 12.85 -37.90 -12.76
N VAL A 11 13.12 -39.16 -13.12
CA VAL A 11 13.25 -39.57 -14.52
C VAL A 11 11.93 -39.43 -15.28
N LEU A 12 10.80 -39.82 -14.67
CA LEU A 12 9.47 -39.64 -15.24
C LEU A 12 9.13 -38.15 -15.42
N LEU A 13 9.47 -37.31 -14.44
CA LEU A 13 9.28 -35.87 -14.50
C LEU A 13 10.17 -35.24 -15.59
N SER A 14 11.42 -35.70 -15.73
CA SER A 14 12.32 -35.25 -16.79
C SER A 14 11.84 -35.67 -18.17
N ILE A 15 11.35 -36.90 -18.34
CA ILE A 15 10.76 -37.36 -19.61
C ILE A 15 9.48 -36.57 -19.91
N ALA A 16 8.63 -36.32 -18.91
CA ALA A 16 7.43 -35.51 -19.07
C ALA A 16 7.74 -34.05 -19.39
N ALA A 17 8.78 -33.47 -18.78
CA ALA A 17 9.25 -32.12 -19.06
C ALA A 17 9.83 -32.01 -20.48
N LEU A 18 10.64 -32.98 -20.89
CA LEU A 18 11.18 -33.04 -22.25
C LEU A 18 10.06 -33.23 -23.28
N ASN A 19 9.05 -34.06 -22.99
CA ASN A 19 7.88 -34.23 -23.85
C ASN A 19 6.97 -32.98 -23.88
N ALA A 20 6.91 -32.22 -22.79
CA ALA A 20 6.21 -30.94 -22.77
C ALA A 20 6.95 -29.86 -23.58
N ILE A 21 8.28 -29.92 -23.62
CA ILE A 21 9.13 -29.04 -24.45
C ILE A 21 9.09 -29.46 -25.94
N ASP A 22 8.93 -30.76 -26.22
CA ASP A 22 8.82 -31.33 -27.58
C ASP A 22 7.39 -31.26 -28.15
N ALA A 23 6.42 -30.76 -27.37
CA ALA A 23 5.07 -30.49 -27.86
C ALA A 23 5.14 -29.36 -28.90
N HIS A 24 5.01 -29.77 -30.17
CA HIS A 24 5.31 -29.10 -31.43
C HIS A 24 4.82 -27.66 -31.69
N ASP A 25 4.23 -26.95 -30.72
CA ASP A 25 3.53 -25.67 -30.97
C ASP A 25 3.96 -24.53 -30.02
N TRP A 26 5.22 -24.52 -29.54
CA TRP A 26 5.73 -23.42 -28.69
C TRP A 26 6.52 -22.42 -29.53
N TYR A 27 5.80 -21.45 -30.10
CA TYR A 27 6.38 -20.35 -30.87
C TYR A 27 6.74 -19.19 -29.94
N PHE A 28 8.03 -18.95 -29.75
CA PHE A 28 8.52 -17.73 -29.08
C PHE A 28 8.97 -16.74 -30.16
N HIS A 29 8.15 -15.72 -30.40
CA HIS A 29 8.44 -14.69 -31.39
C HIS A 29 9.42 -13.67 -30.80
N ILE A 30 10.61 -13.57 -31.39
CA ILE A 30 11.52 -12.45 -31.21
C ILE A 30 11.55 -11.74 -32.56
N ASP A 31 10.88 -10.60 -32.64
CA ASP A 31 10.64 -9.84 -33.89
C ASP A 31 9.70 -10.57 -34.87
N ASP A 32 10.05 -10.67 -36.17
CA ASP A 32 9.30 -11.37 -37.23
C ASP A 32 9.83 -12.78 -37.51
N ASP A 33 10.88 -13.21 -36.81
CA ASP A 33 11.48 -14.54 -36.98
C ASP A 33 11.00 -15.52 -35.90
N GLU A 34 10.43 -16.63 -36.35
CA GLU A 34 9.99 -17.74 -35.50
C GLU A 34 11.20 -18.56 -35.03
N VAL A 35 11.66 -18.30 -33.79
CA VAL A 35 12.67 -19.14 -33.15
C VAL A 35 12.00 -20.38 -32.55
N GLY A 36 11.75 -21.37 -33.40
CA GLY A 36 11.14 -22.65 -33.03
C GLY A 36 12.14 -23.66 -32.42
N GLY A 37 11.61 -24.59 -31.63
CA GLY A 37 12.34 -25.76 -31.10
C GLY A 37 12.75 -25.67 -29.63
N PRO A 38 13.49 -26.67 -29.12
CA PRO A 38 13.79 -26.81 -27.69
C PRO A 38 14.50 -25.61 -27.08
N PHE A 39 15.35 -24.92 -27.86
CA PHE A 39 16.03 -23.70 -27.43
C PHE A 39 15.08 -22.49 -27.34
N GLY A 40 14.08 -22.39 -28.22
CA GLY A 40 13.03 -21.37 -28.16
C GLY A 40 12.15 -21.52 -26.92
N ALA A 41 11.80 -22.76 -26.56
CA ALA A 41 11.09 -23.07 -25.31
C ALA A 41 11.88 -22.68 -24.06
N LEU A 42 13.20 -22.94 -24.03
CA LEU A 42 14.08 -22.59 -22.91
C LEU A 42 14.23 -21.07 -22.76
N LEU A 43 14.43 -20.35 -23.87
CA LEU A 43 14.49 -18.89 -23.87
C LEU A 43 13.13 -18.30 -23.47
N GLY A 44 12.03 -18.82 -24.00
CA GLY A 44 10.69 -18.39 -23.63
C GLY A 44 10.39 -18.59 -22.15
N MET A 45 10.79 -19.73 -21.58
CA MET A 45 10.65 -19.97 -20.14
C MET A 45 11.53 -19.04 -19.30
N PHE A 46 12.76 -18.75 -19.74
CA PHE A 46 13.66 -17.83 -19.06
C PHE A 46 13.16 -16.38 -19.09
N PHE A 47 12.70 -15.90 -20.25
CA PHE A 47 12.13 -14.55 -20.38
C PHE A 47 10.76 -14.41 -19.73
N ALA A 48 9.90 -15.43 -19.80
CA ALA A 48 8.63 -15.43 -19.09
C ALA A 48 8.84 -15.43 -17.57
N GLY A 49 9.70 -16.32 -17.06
CA GLY A 49 10.02 -16.38 -15.63
C GLY A 49 10.76 -15.14 -15.13
N GLY A 50 11.79 -14.70 -15.87
CA GLY A 50 12.58 -13.51 -15.55
C GLY A 50 11.76 -12.22 -15.65
N GLY A 51 10.87 -12.14 -16.64
CA GLY A 51 9.94 -11.04 -16.82
C GLY A 51 8.95 -10.91 -15.66
N ILE A 52 8.41 -12.02 -15.16
CA ILE A 52 7.51 -12.00 -13.99
C ILE A 52 8.25 -11.52 -12.74
N LEU A 53 9.49 -11.96 -12.51
CA LEU A 53 10.28 -11.52 -11.36
C LEU A 53 10.55 -10.01 -11.40
N LEU A 54 10.98 -9.50 -12.56
CA LEU A 54 11.20 -8.07 -12.77
C LEU A 54 9.90 -7.26 -12.64
N ALA A 55 8.81 -7.74 -13.25
CA ALA A 55 7.50 -7.09 -13.16
C ALA A 55 7.03 -7.00 -11.70
N THR A 56 7.17 -8.08 -10.93
CA THR A 56 6.80 -8.09 -9.51
C THR A 56 7.62 -7.09 -8.71
N LEU A 57 8.94 -7.02 -8.95
CA LEU A 57 9.81 -6.05 -8.30
C LEU A 57 9.42 -4.60 -8.61
N ILE A 58 9.17 -4.30 -9.89
CA ILE A 58 8.77 -2.97 -10.35
C ILE A 58 7.42 -2.58 -9.76
N VAL A 59 6.42 -3.47 -9.82
CA VAL A 59 5.09 -3.23 -9.27
C VAL A 59 5.15 -3.01 -7.75
N ALA A 60 5.96 -3.79 -7.03
CA ALA A 60 6.16 -3.58 -5.60
C ALA A 60 6.79 -2.21 -5.31
N ALA A 61 7.83 -1.82 -6.05
CA ALA A 61 8.48 -0.53 -5.89
C ALA A 61 7.53 0.64 -6.17
N VAL A 62 6.75 0.56 -7.25
CA VAL A 62 5.74 1.57 -7.60
C VAL A 62 4.63 1.61 -6.54
N GLY A 63 4.18 0.47 -6.03
CA GLY A 63 3.18 0.39 -4.97
C GLY A 63 3.66 1.09 -3.69
N ILE A 64 4.91 0.86 -3.28
CA ILE A 64 5.51 1.54 -2.13
C ILE A 64 5.56 3.05 -2.37
N PHE A 65 6.03 3.47 -3.54
CA PHE A 65 6.09 4.89 -3.90
C PHE A 65 4.72 5.57 -3.86
N LEU A 66 3.68 4.92 -4.39
CA LEU A 66 2.30 5.41 -4.34
C LEU A 66 1.80 5.53 -2.90
N CYS A 67 2.08 4.57 -2.03
CA CYS A 67 1.72 4.66 -0.62
C CYS A 67 2.33 5.90 0.05
N PHE A 68 3.62 6.17 -0.20
CA PHE A 68 4.27 7.39 0.31
C PHE A 68 3.69 8.66 -0.29
N LEU A 69 3.39 8.66 -1.59
CA LEU A 69 2.79 9.80 -2.29
C LEU A 69 1.42 10.14 -1.70
N PHE A 70 0.55 9.15 -1.55
CA PHE A 70 -0.79 9.35 -0.98
C PHE A 70 -0.74 9.74 0.49
N ALA A 71 0.19 9.17 1.27
CA ALA A 71 0.42 9.59 2.65
C ALA A 71 0.86 11.06 2.72
N GLY A 72 1.79 11.48 1.84
CA GLY A 72 2.25 12.86 1.74
C GLY A 72 1.15 13.82 1.30
N LEU A 73 0.34 13.44 0.30
CA LEU A 73 -0.77 14.26 -0.20
C LEU A 73 -1.82 14.48 0.90
N GLY A 74 -2.14 13.44 1.67
CA GLY A 74 -3.07 13.54 2.80
C GLY A 74 -2.63 14.58 3.82
N VAL A 75 -1.34 14.56 4.22
CA VAL A 75 -0.79 15.56 5.15
C VAL A 75 -0.86 16.97 4.56
N LEU A 76 -0.52 17.13 3.27
CA LEU A 76 -0.62 18.43 2.59
C LEU A 76 -2.04 19.00 2.60
N VAL A 77 -3.05 18.17 2.33
CA VAL A 77 -4.46 18.59 2.34
C VAL A 77 -4.90 19.01 3.74
N VAL A 78 -4.53 18.24 4.77
CA VAL A 78 -4.86 18.57 6.16
C VAL A 78 -4.21 19.88 6.58
N VAL A 79 -2.94 20.10 6.25
CA VAL A 79 -2.23 21.34 6.54
C VAL A 79 -2.85 22.52 5.80
N ALA A 80 -3.19 22.36 4.52
CA ALA A 80 -3.85 23.39 3.73
C ALA A 80 -5.22 23.77 4.32
N LEU A 81 -6.02 22.79 4.73
CA LEU A 81 -7.30 23.01 5.41
C LEU A 81 -7.12 23.73 6.75
N ALA A 82 -6.14 23.32 7.55
CA ALA A 82 -5.85 23.96 8.83
C ALA A 82 -5.45 25.44 8.62
N LEU A 83 -4.56 25.72 7.67
CA LEU A 83 -4.17 27.09 7.33
C LEU A 83 -5.35 27.91 6.79
N ALA A 84 -6.16 27.33 5.90
CA ALA A 84 -7.35 28.00 5.39
C ALA A 84 -8.34 28.35 6.52
N SER A 85 -8.58 27.40 7.44
CA SER A 85 -9.44 27.65 8.60
C SER A 85 -8.89 28.74 9.51
N LEU A 86 -7.56 28.79 9.70
CA LEU A 86 -6.90 29.81 10.50
C LEU A 86 -6.99 31.19 9.84
N LEU A 87 -6.83 31.28 8.52
CA LEU A 87 -6.98 32.52 7.76
C LEU A 87 -8.42 33.04 7.81
N VAL A 88 -9.41 32.16 7.65
CA VAL A 88 -10.82 32.52 7.81
C VAL A 88 -11.08 33.01 9.23
N ALA A 89 -10.59 32.27 10.24
CA ALA A 89 -10.72 32.69 11.63
C ALA A 89 -10.06 34.06 11.88
N ALA A 90 -8.89 34.34 11.30
CA ALA A 90 -8.22 35.63 11.41
C ALA A 90 -8.98 36.77 10.72
N LEU A 91 -9.63 36.51 9.58
CA LEU A 91 -10.48 37.50 8.91
C LEU A 91 -11.76 37.80 9.68
N VAL A 92 -12.37 36.79 10.30
CA VAL A 92 -13.61 36.96 11.07
C VAL A 92 -13.33 37.40 12.52
N ALA A 93 -12.13 37.16 13.04
CA ALA A 93 -11.69 37.55 14.38
C ALA A 93 -11.96 39.02 14.76
N PRO A 94 -11.67 40.04 13.93
CA PRO A 94 -11.99 41.44 14.29
C PRO A 94 -13.49 41.68 14.50
N LEU A 95 -14.35 40.94 13.80
CA LEU A 95 -15.81 41.05 13.93
C LEU A 95 -16.37 40.17 15.07
N LEU A 96 -15.77 39.00 15.29
CA LEU A 96 -16.20 38.05 16.33
C LEU A 96 -15.59 38.35 17.70
N LEU A 97 -14.47 39.07 17.80
CA LEU A 97 -13.78 39.42 19.06
C LEU A 97 -14.73 39.94 20.16
N PRO A 98 -15.66 40.88 19.88
CA PRO A 98 -16.59 41.38 20.90
C PRO A 98 -17.52 40.31 21.46
N VAL A 99 -17.87 39.29 20.66
CA VAL A 99 -18.79 38.20 21.01
C VAL A 99 -18.03 36.98 21.54
N LEU A 100 -16.80 36.75 21.08
CA LEU A 100 -15.98 35.60 21.43
C LEU A 100 -15.39 35.73 22.84
N ILE A 101 -15.06 36.95 23.28
CA ILE A 101 -14.61 37.22 24.65
C ILE A 101 -15.63 36.73 25.70
N PRO A 102 -16.92 37.15 25.68
CA PRO A 102 -17.89 36.69 26.66
C PRO A 102 -18.18 35.17 26.54
N LEU A 103 -18.23 34.64 25.32
CA LEU A 103 -18.43 33.19 25.11
C LEU A 103 -17.26 32.36 25.68
N GLY A 104 -16.04 32.83 25.50
CA GLY A 104 -14.82 32.19 26.01
C GLY A 104 -14.76 32.19 27.54
N ILE A 105 -15.19 33.29 28.18
CA ILE A 105 -15.29 33.37 29.64
C ILE A 105 -16.32 32.37 30.17
N LEU A 106 -17.52 32.31 29.59
CA LEU A 106 -18.56 31.36 29.98
C LEU A 106 -18.10 29.91 29.81
N TRP A 107 -17.43 29.61 28.70
CA TRP A 107 -16.88 28.27 28.46
C TRP A 107 -15.79 27.90 29.46
N TYR A 108 -14.88 28.82 29.78
CA TYR A 108 -13.82 28.59 30.77
C TYR A 108 -14.39 28.30 32.17
N ILE A 109 -15.38 29.09 32.61
CA ILE A 109 -16.07 28.87 33.89
C ILE A 109 -16.81 27.54 33.90
N ALA A 110 -17.56 27.22 32.83
CA ALA A 110 -18.29 25.96 32.71
C ALA A 110 -17.36 24.75 32.72
N ARG A 111 -16.22 24.82 32.02
CA ARG A 111 -15.19 23.77 31.99
C ARG A 111 -14.59 23.55 33.38
N ARG A 112 -14.23 24.62 34.08
CA ARG A 112 -13.68 24.55 35.44
C ARG A 112 -14.69 23.97 36.43
N ASN A 113 -15.96 24.35 36.33
CA ASN A 113 -17.01 23.83 37.19
C ASN A 113 -17.30 22.34 36.92
N ARG A 114 -17.23 21.89 35.66
CA ARG A 114 -17.33 20.45 35.35
C ARG A 114 -16.18 19.66 35.95
N ALA A 115 -14.93 20.13 35.82
CA ALA A 115 -13.78 19.47 36.41
C ALA A 115 -13.91 19.34 37.94
N LYS A 116 -14.29 20.43 38.62
CA LYS A 116 -14.53 20.44 40.08
C LYS A 116 -15.66 19.50 40.50
N ARG A 117 -16.75 19.42 39.71
CA ARG A 117 -17.86 18.49 40.00
C ARG A 117 -17.44 17.04 39.84
N VAL A 118 -16.61 16.72 38.85
CA VAL A 118 -16.08 15.36 38.66
C VAL A 118 -15.15 14.96 39.81
N GLU A 119 -14.31 15.88 40.30
CA GLU A 119 -13.47 15.65 41.48
C GLU A 119 -14.30 15.47 42.76
N ALA A 120 -15.32 16.31 42.96
CA ALA A 120 -16.23 16.19 44.11
C ALA A 120 -17.03 14.89 44.10
N LEU A 121 -17.50 14.43 42.93
CA LEU A 121 -18.18 13.15 42.78
C LEU A 121 -17.24 11.95 43.02
N LYS A 122 -15.97 12.05 42.63
CA LYS A 122 -14.95 11.04 42.95
C LYS A 122 -14.63 11.01 44.44
N ALA A 123 -14.55 12.16 45.10
CA ALA A 123 -14.29 12.26 46.53
C ALA A 123 -15.48 11.78 47.41
N ALA A 124 -16.72 11.89 46.91
CA ALA A 124 -17.91 11.38 47.59
C ALA A 124 -18.19 9.89 47.36
N ALA A 125 -17.45 9.24 46.47
CA ALA A 125 -17.57 7.81 46.14
C ALA A 125 -16.50 6.93 46.81
N VAL A 126 -15.63 7.53 47.64
CA VAL A 126 -14.64 6.87 48.51
C VAL A 126 -15.15 6.93 49.94
#